data_AF-A0A9D8VAI9-F1
#
_entry.id   AF-A0A9D8VAI9-F1
#
_cell.length_a   1.000
_cell.length_b   1.000
_cell.length_c   1.000
_cell.angle_alpha   90.00
_cell.angle_beta   90.00
_cell.angle_gamma   90.00
#
_symmetry.space_group_name_H-M   'P 1'
#
loop_
_entity.id
_entity.type
_entity.pdbx_description
1 polymer ?
#
loop_
_entity_poly.entity_id
_entity_poly.type
_entity_poly.pdbx_seq_one_letter_code
_entity_poly.pdbx_strand_id
1 'polypeptide(L)'
;MNSVTLRRSCRQFDDQLFPVNQRNLTDVRTRVGTLLEYEFAYAATIVLEEAGVADVTCTLVVANRYPDLAFRSDDGELGVRIEVKTVEVVAEERAANFDTALKDIRKGCDVVLIMTWRWSRDEEVPNARFPEVVDWFVFDAYALAQFRDCAWLNSPPASASHAQGRLQGLDYRTAIHVTATGYKYEEGNLGKVSRFLTGKDSWIPERVRETGVEETYDRFLTSCLSTGAESLLMAFDGFTVTRLSAAGQLPATFKASSPEVSAIVRVDSQFKNNAGLRRNLVAAAVEHSCDYIILLNRSYAWRAWETEELRQGRRQYVDEGRKPHQLLSLLSQPSRSVD
;
A
#
# COMPACT_ATOMS: atom_id res chain seq x y z
N MET A 1 -11.68 -12.48 9.07
CA MET A 1 -10.42 -11.70 9.24
C MET A 1 -10.68 -10.58 10.24
N ASN A 2 -9.87 -10.41 11.29
CA ASN A 2 -10.15 -9.65 12.54
C ASN A 2 -10.87 -10.43 13.66
N SER A 3 -10.62 -11.74 13.78
CA SER A 3 -11.16 -12.57 14.86
C SER A 3 -10.71 -12.09 16.24
N VAL A 4 -11.50 -12.37 17.29
CA VAL A 4 -11.08 -12.13 18.69
C VAL A 4 -9.76 -12.86 19.00
N THR A 5 -9.57 -14.04 18.41
CA THR A 5 -8.33 -14.82 18.51
C THR A 5 -7.14 -14.06 17.95
N LEU A 6 -7.22 -13.57 16.70
CA LEU A 6 -6.15 -12.77 16.09
C LEU A 6 -5.85 -11.53 16.94
N ARG A 7 -6.89 -10.80 17.39
CA ARG A 7 -6.73 -9.62 18.26
C ARG A 7 -5.94 -9.94 19.51
N ARG A 8 -6.32 -11.01 20.23
CA ARG A 8 -5.68 -11.42 21.49
C ARG A 8 -4.26 -11.95 21.29
N SER A 9 -4.03 -12.76 20.27
CA SER A 9 -2.73 -13.40 20.00
C SER A 9 -1.69 -12.44 19.43
N CYS A 10 -2.13 -11.35 18.78
CA CYS A 10 -1.25 -10.36 18.15
C CYS A 10 -1.20 -9.02 18.89
N ARG A 11 -1.62 -8.98 20.16
CA ARG A 11 -1.52 -7.76 20.96
C ARG A 11 -0.08 -7.34 21.12
N GLN A 12 0.15 -6.05 20.87
CA GLN A 12 1.37 -5.38 21.24
C GLN A 12 1.05 -4.31 22.26
N PHE A 13 1.73 -4.38 23.41
CA PHE A 13 1.55 -3.42 24.49
C PHE A 13 2.42 -2.18 24.26
N ASP A 14 1.99 -1.03 24.77
CA ASP A 14 2.69 0.25 24.55
C ASP A 14 4.10 0.30 25.16
N ASP A 15 4.41 -0.56 26.14
CA ASP A 15 5.76 -0.73 26.70
C ASP A 15 6.72 -1.50 25.76
N GLN A 16 6.18 -2.15 24.73
CA GLN A 16 6.92 -2.83 23.68
C GLN A 16 7.10 -1.91 22.48
N LEU A 17 8.15 -1.08 22.53
CA LEU A 17 8.45 -0.14 21.46
C LEU A 17 8.81 -0.87 20.17
N PHE A 18 8.23 -0.41 19.04
CA PHE A 18 8.70 -0.85 17.74
C PHE A 18 10.16 -0.46 17.52
N PRO A 19 10.93 -1.29 16.81
CA PRO A 19 12.24 -0.89 16.35
C PRO A 19 12.14 0.37 15.48
N VAL A 20 13.06 1.31 15.67
CA VAL A 20 13.11 2.55 14.87
C VAL A 20 13.83 2.37 13.53
N ASN A 21 14.61 1.28 13.37
CA ASN A 21 15.32 0.99 12.13
C ASN A 21 14.44 0.21 11.15
N GLN A 22 14.46 0.60 9.88
CA GLN A 22 13.61 0.01 8.84
C GLN A 22 13.77 -1.51 8.70
N ARG A 23 14.99 -2.05 8.90
CA ARG A 23 15.24 -3.49 8.81
C ARG A 23 14.41 -4.29 9.82
N ASN A 24 14.37 -3.87 11.07
CA ASN A 24 13.65 -4.61 12.10
C ASN A 24 12.13 -4.35 12.00
N LEU A 25 11.70 -3.21 11.45
CA LEU A 25 10.28 -2.99 11.10
C LEU A 25 9.82 -3.99 10.02
N THR A 26 10.67 -4.34 9.07
CA THR A 26 10.38 -5.41 8.10
C THR A 26 10.16 -6.75 8.80
N ASP A 27 10.99 -7.12 9.78
CA ASP A 27 10.83 -8.39 10.51
C ASP A 27 9.48 -8.47 11.24
N VAL A 28 9.05 -7.38 11.87
CA VAL A 28 7.73 -7.29 12.53
C VAL A 28 6.62 -7.47 11.51
N ARG A 29 6.69 -6.77 10.36
CA ARG A 29 5.69 -6.88 9.28
C ARG A 29 5.62 -8.30 8.73
N THR A 30 6.76 -8.96 8.53
CA THR A 30 6.81 -10.35 8.08
C THR A 30 6.13 -11.28 9.07
N ARG A 31 6.37 -11.12 10.38
CA ARG A 31 5.69 -11.93 11.42
C ARG A 31 4.18 -11.72 11.43
N VAL A 32 3.72 -10.47 11.37
CA VAL A 32 2.28 -10.16 11.25
C VAL A 32 1.72 -10.79 9.98
N GLY A 33 2.46 -10.71 8.87
CA GLY A 33 2.06 -11.29 7.60
C GLY A 33 1.84 -12.79 7.68
N THR A 34 2.77 -13.52 8.29
CA THR A 34 2.63 -14.96 8.54
C THR A 34 1.40 -15.26 9.40
N LEU A 35 1.16 -14.50 10.48
CA LEU A 35 -0.01 -14.73 11.34
C LEU A 35 -1.33 -14.50 10.59
N LEU A 36 -1.40 -13.46 9.76
CA LEU A 36 -2.57 -13.19 8.93
C LEU A 36 -2.79 -14.26 7.86
N GLU A 37 -1.73 -14.85 7.30
CA GLU A 37 -1.81 -15.98 6.38
C GLU A 37 -2.40 -17.23 7.05
N TYR A 38 -1.95 -17.57 8.27
CA TYR A 38 -2.52 -18.67 9.05
C TYR A 38 -3.99 -18.44 9.39
N GLU A 39 -4.36 -17.22 9.82
CA GLU A 39 -5.76 -16.88 10.10
C GLU A 39 -6.63 -16.95 8.84
N PHE A 40 -6.09 -16.56 7.68
CA PHE A 40 -6.79 -16.74 6.40
C PHE A 40 -7.01 -18.22 6.09
N ALA A 41 -5.97 -19.04 6.19
CA ALA A 41 -6.09 -20.47 5.93
C ALA A 41 -7.13 -21.13 6.85
N TYR A 42 -7.12 -20.78 8.14
CA TYR A 42 -8.10 -21.27 9.11
C TYR A 42 -9.52 -20.80 8.78
N ALA A 43 -9.71 -19.51 8.50
CA ALA A 43 -11.01 -18.97 8.13
C ALA A 43 -11.55 -19.59 6.82
N ALA A 44 -10.68 -19.85 5.85
CA ALA A 44 -11.05 -20.50 4.59
C ALA A 44 -11.58 -21.92 4.82
N THR A 45 -10.95 -22.69 5.71
CA THR A 45 -11.44 -24.03 6.09
C THR A 45 -12.84 -23.96 6.72
N ILE A 46 -13.06 -23.06 7.67
CA ILE A 46 -14.40 -22.88 8.28
C ILE A 46 -15.45 -22.56 7.21
N VAL A 47 -15.15 -21.64 6.29
CA VAL A 47 -16.09 -21.25 5.23
C VAL A 47 -16.41 -22.42 4.29
N LEU A 48 -15.42 -23.27 3.96
CA LEU A 48 -15.67 -24.47 3.16
C LEU A 48 -16.57 -25.48 3.89
N GLU A 49 -16.30 -25.71 5.17
CA GLU A 49 -17.13 -26.58 6.02
C GLU A 49 -18.58 -26.07 6.11
N GLU A 50 -18.76 -24.76 6.34
CA GLU A 50 -20.08 -24.11 6.39
C GLU A 50 -20.81 -24.17 5.04
N ALA A 51 -20.07 -24.16 3.92
CA ALA A 51 -20.61 -24.32 2.57
C ALA A 51 -20.92 -25.78 2.20
N GLY A 52 -20.64 -26.74 3.09
CA GLY A 52 -20.83 -28.18 2.84
C GLY A 52 -19.76 -28.80 1.94
N VAL A 53 -18.63 -28.12 1.73
CA VAL A 53 -17.48 -28.61 0.98
C VAL A 53 -16.51 -29.27 1.97
N ALA A 54 -16.83 -30.50 2.37
CA ALA A 54 -16.08 -31.22 3.41
C ALA A 54 -14.87 -32.01 2.89
N ASP A 55 -14.81 -32.25 1.57
CA ASP A 55 -13.79 -33.06 0.90
C ASP A 55 -12.61 -32.21 0.39
N VAL A 56 -12.56 -30.92 0.74
CA VAL A 56 -11.51 -29.97 0.33
C VAL A 56 -10.89 -29.31 1.55
N THR A 57 -9.56 -29.33 1.62
CA THR A 57 -8.78 -28.73 2.71
C THR A 57 -7.81 -27.67 2.19
N CYS A 58 -7.68 -26.54 2.90
CA CYS A 58 -6.63 -25.56 2.66
C CYS A 58 -5.31 -26.03 3.29
N THR A 59 -4.27 -26.18 2.48
CA THR A 59 -2.97 -26.73 2.88
C THR A 59 -1.85 -25.73 2.64
N LEU A 60 -0.84 -25.74 3.53
CA LEU A 60 0.39 -24.98 3.35
C LEU A 60 1.29 -25.69 2.32
N VAL A 61 1.85 -24.92 1.41
CA VAL A 61 2.85 -25.42 0.46
C VAL A 61 4.25 -25.23 1.07
N VAL A 62 5.16 -26.16 0.75
CA VAL A 62 6.51 -26.21 1.32
C VAL A 62 7.23 -24.87 1.12
N ALA A 63 7.88 -24.40 2.20
CA ALA A 63 8.61 -23.13 2.25
C ALA A 63 9.53 -22.91 1.04
N ASN A 64 9.61 -21.65 0.57
CA ASN A 64 10.38 -21.19 -0.59
C ASN A 64 9.88 -21.69 -1.95
N ARG A 65 8.60 -22.07 -2.07
CA ARG A 65 7.97 -22.37 -3.36
C ARG A 65 6.64 -21.66 -3.45
N TYR A 66 6.37 -21.10 -4.63
CA TYR A 66 5.04 -20.62 -4.98
C TYR A 66 4.08 -21.81 -5.12
N PRO A 67 2.82 -21.69 -4.66
CA PRO A 67 2.22 -20.59 -3.88
C PRO A 67 2.46 -20.76 -2.38
N ASP A 68 1.95 -19.85 -1.53
CA ASP A 68 1.89 -20.05 -0.07
C ASP A 68 0.87 -21.14 0.35
N LEU A 69 -0.34 -21.11 -0.23
CA LEU A 69 -1.47 -21.99 0.10
C LEU A 69 -2.02 -22.74 -1.12
N ALA A 70 -2.60 -23.91 -0.88
CA ALA A 70 -3.31 -24.69 -1.89
C ALA A 70 -4.52 -25.41 -1.31
N PHE A 71 -5.65 -25.33 -2.00
CA PHE A 71 -6.79 -26.20 -1.74
C PHE A 71 -6.54 -27.57 -2.38
N ARG A 72 -6.78 -28.62 -1.62
CA ARG A 72 -6.67 -30.01 -2.08
C ARG A 72 -7.89 -30.79 -1.70
N SER A 73 -8.33 -31.67 -2.57
CA SER A 73 -9.32 -32.68 -2.20
C SER A 73 -8.69 -33.81 -1.38
N ASP A 74 -9.52 -34.64 -0.74
CA ASP A 74 -9.09 -35.79 0.06
C ASP A 74 -8.29 -36.84 -0.72
N ASP A 75 -8.47 -36.91 -2.04
CA ASP A 75 -7.67 -37.76 -2.95
C ASP A 75 -6.30 -37.15 -3.31
N GLY A 76 -6.04 -35.94 -2.83
CA GLY A 76 -4.81 -35.20 -3.06
C GLY A 76 -4.80 -34.38 -4.34
N GLU A 77 -5.88 -34.33 -5.12
CA GLU A 77 -5.97 -33.49 -6.31
C GLU A 77 -5.84 -32.00 -5.96
N LEU A 78 -5.13 -31.27 -6.82
CA LEU A 78 -4.74 -29.89 -6.56
C LEU A 78 -5.77 -28.92 -7.15
N GLY A 79 -6.55 -28.30 -6.27
CA GLY A 79 -7.50 -27.23 -6.60
C GLY A 79 -6.82 -25.87 -6.76
N VAL A 80 -7.48 -24.81 -6.29
CA VAL A 80 -6.99 -23.42 -6.35
C VAL A 80 -5.72 -23.25 -5.51
N ARG A 81 -4.77 -22.46 -6.02
CA ARG A 81 -3.54 -22.06 -5.33
C ARG A 81 -3.61 -20.58 -5.00
N ILE A 82 -3.21 -20.21 -3.79
CA ILE A 82 -3.28 -18.84 -3.29
C ILE A 82 -1.90 -18.41 -2.81
N GLU A 83 -1.37 -17.37 -3.43
CA GLU A 83 -0.27 -16.61 -2.86
C GLU A 83 -0.83 -15.52 -1.95
N VAL A 84 -0.35 -15.43 -0.73
CA VAL A 84 -0.80 -14.46 0.27
C VAL A 84 0.26 -13.38 0.45
N LYS A 85 -0.14 -12.13 0.25
CA LYS A 85 0.69 -10.97 0.56
C LYS A 85 -0.03 -10.10 1.56
N THR A 86 0.74 -9.53 2.48
CA THR A 86 0.24 -8.62 3.48
C THR A 86 1.00 -7.30 3.41
N VAL A 87 0.28 -6.19 3.51
CA VAL A 87 0.83 -4.84 3.38
C VAL A 87 0.34 -3.98 4.52
N GLU A 88 1.27 -3.50 5.35
CA GLU A 88 0.96 -2.42 6.29
C GLU A 88 0.70 -1.13 5.51
N VAL A 89 -0.46 -0.51 5.68
CA VAL A 89 -0.88 0.65 4.89
C VAL A 89 0.03 1.86 5.06
N VAL A 90 0.64 2.03 6.24
CA VAL A 90 1.56 3.13 6.60
C VAL A 90 3.03 2.86 6.24
N ALA A 91 3.37 1.68 5.71
CA ALA A 91 4.75 1.38 5.36
C ALA A 91 5.28 2.29 4.24
N GLU A 92 6.47 2.88 4.44
CA GLU A 92 7.16 3.70 3.42
C GLU A 92 7.41 2.88 2.15
N GLU A 93 7.78 1.61 2.32
CA GLU A 93 7.84 0.63 1.25
C GLU A 93 6.75 -0.42 1.48
N ARG A 94 5.64 -0.28 0.75
CA ARG A 94 4.57 -1.27 0.68
C ARG A 94 5.07 -2.50 -0.07
N ALA A 95 5.83 -3.33 0.65
CA ALA A 95 6.56 -4.48 0.14
C ALA A 95 5.64 -5.72 0.11
N ALA A 96 4.70 -5.73 -0.83
CA ALA A 96 4.19 -6.99 -1.35
C ALA A 96 5.03 -7.35 -2.58
N ASN A 97 5.87 -8.38 -2.47
CA ASN A 97 6.64 -8.90 -3.59
C ASN A 97 5.92 -10.09 -4.20
N PHE A 98 5.57 -9.98 -5.47
CA PHE A 98 5.06 -11.05 -6.31
C PHE A 98 5.96 -11.15 -7.56
N ASP A 99 7.02 -11.94 -7.45
CA ASP A 99 8.06 -12.14 -8.48
C ASP A 99 8.00 -13.51 -9.16
N THR A 100 6.99 -14.34 -8.83
CA THR A 100 6.75 -15.63 -9.47
C THR A 100 6.72 -15.51 -10.99
N ALA A 101 7.52 -16.32 -11.67
CA ALA A 101 7.59 -16.32 -13.13
C ALA A 101 6.27 -16.83 -13.73
N LEU A 102 5.87 -16.26 -14.86
CA LEU A 102 4.60 -16.58 -15.52
C LEU A 102 4.42 -18.08 -15.81
N LYS A 103 5.51 -18.79 -16.09
CA LYS A 103 5.54 -20.24 -16.36
C LYS A 103 5.17 -21.11 -15.15
N ASP A 104 5.31 -20.59 -13.93
CA ASP A 104 5.07 -21.31 -12.68
C ASP A 104 3.63 -21.11 -12.16
N ILE A 105 2.84 -20.28 -12.87
CA ILE A 105 1.47 -19.90 -12.55
C ILE A 105 0.49 -20.62 -13.48
N ARG A 106 -0.55 -21.26 -12.91
CA ARG A 106 -1.64 -21.89 -13.67
C ARG A 106 -2.68 -20.82 -14.03
N LYS A 107 -2.79 -20.57 -15.33
CA LYS A 107 -3.73 -19.62 -15.91
C LYS A 107 -5.17 -19.94 -15.51
N GLY A 108 -5.89 -18.96 -14.97
CA GLY A 108 -7.32 -19.06 -14.63
C GLY A 108 -7.64 -19.88 -13.37
N CYS A 109 -6.63 -20.29 -12.60
CA CYS A 109 -6.81 -21.13 -11.42
C CYS A 109 -6.06 -20.62 -10.19
N ASP A 110 -4.87 -20.06 -10.38
CA ASP A 110 -4.11 -19.51 -9.27
C ASP A 110 -4.47 -18.05 -9.00
N VAL A 111 -4.47 -17.66 -7.73
CA VAL A 111 -4.80 -16.31 -7.29
C VAL A 111 -3.73 -15.72 -6.37
N VAL A 112 -3.65 -14.39 -6.36
CA VAL A 112 -2.88 -13.63 -5.36
C VAL A 112 -3.87 -12.88 -4.48
N LEU A 113 -3.84 -13.18 -3.18
CA LEU A 113 -4.57 -12.45 -2.16
C LEU A 113 -3.64 -11.41 -1.53
N ILE A 114 -3.99 -10.13 -1.65
CA ILE A 114 -3.30 -9.05 -0.95
C ILE A 114 -4.22 -8.53 0.16
N MET A 115 -3.79 -8.70 1.41
CA MET A 115 -4.44 -8.10 2.57
C MET A 115 -3.69 -6.84 2.98
N THR A 116 -4.44 -5.78 3.24
CA THR A 116 -3.89 -4.55 3.81
C THR A 116 -4.27 -4.45 5.27
N TRP A 117 -3.35 -3.97 6.10
CA TRP A 117 -3.55 -3.91 7.54
C TRP A 117 -2.93 -2.65 8.17
N ARG A 118 -3.39 -2.31 9.36
CA ARG A 118 -2.84 -1.22 10.19
C ARG A 118 -2.80 -1.64 11.66
N TRP A 119 -2.03 -0.93 12.47
CA TRP A 119 -2.17 -1.02 13.93
C TRP A 119 -3.41 -0.26 14.38
N SER A 120 -4.31 -0.96 15.08
CA SER A 120 -5.51 -0.38 15.69
C SER A 120 -5.44 -0.50 17.21
N ARG A 121 -6.03 0.46 17.93
CA ARG A 121 -6.12 0.43 19.39
C ARG A 121 -7.13 -0.65 19.81
N ASP A 122 -6.78 -1.42 20.84
CA ASP A 122 -7.71 -2.38 21.42
C ASP A 122 -8.65 -1.66 22.42
N GLU A 123 -9.95 -1.67 22.14
CA GLU A 123 -10.97 -1.05 23.01
C GLU A 123 -11.08 -1.77 24.37
N GLU A 124 -10.82 -3.08 24.41
CA GLU A 124 -10.88 -3.88 25.65
C GLU A 124 -9.59 -3.74 26.47
N VAL A 125 -8.47 -3.42 25.81
CA VAL A 125 -7.14 -3.31 26.43
C VAL A 125 -6.49 -2.01 25.99
N PRO A 126 -6.75 -0.88 26.67
CA PRO A 126 -6.40 0.46 26.19
C PRO A 126 -4.91 0.69 25.91
N ASN A 127 -4.02 -0.04 26.61
CA ASN A 127 -2.58 0.02 26.44
C ASN A 127 -2.04 -0.99 25.41
N ALA A 128 -2.91 -1.58 24.59
CA ALA A 128 -2.54 -2.52 23.55
C ALA A 128 -3.04 -2.08 22.17
N ARG A 129 -2.34 -2.57 21.16
CA ARG A 129 -2.68 -2.45 19.75
C ARG A 129 -2.67 -3.82 19.10
N PHE A 130 -3.41 -3.98 18.01
CA PHE A 130 -3.44 -5.21 17.24
C PHE A 130 -3.40 -4.91 15.73
N PRO A 131 -2.95 -5.86 14.89
CA PRO A 131 -3.04 -5.73 13.45
C PRO A 131 -4.49 -5.91 12.99
N GLU A 132 -5.11 -4.82 12.55
CA GLU A 132 -6.44 -4.81 11.94
C GLU A 132 -6.29 -4.93 10.41
N VAL A 133 -6.88 -5.97 9.82
CA VAL A 133 -7.07 -6.07 8.37
C VAL A 133 -8.13 -5.06 7.96
N VAL A 134 -7.76 -4.12 7.10
CA VAL A 134 -8.63 -3.02 6.67
C VAL A 134 -9.24 -3.24 5.29
N ASP A 135 -8.58 -4.01 4.42
CA ASP A 135 -9.06 -4.31 3.07
C ASP A 135 -8.36 -5.55 2.51
N TRP A 136 -8.95 -6.16 1.48
CA TRP A 136 -8.38 -7.31 0.77
C TRP A 136 -8.66 -7.27 -0.74
N PHE A 137 -7.70 -7.75 -1.51
CA PHE A 137 -7.73 -7.74 -2.97
C PHE A 137 -7.36 -9.12 -3.49
N VAL A 138 -8.19 -9.66 -4.38
CA VAL A 138 -7.95 -10.95 -5.03
C VAL A 138 -7.66 -10.70 -6.50
N PHE A 139 -6.51 -11.18 -6.95
CA PHE A 139 -6.07 -11.08 -8.33
C PHE A 139 -6.00 -12.48 -8.96
N ASP A 140 -6.37 -12.61 -10.24
CA ASP A 140 -5.86 -13.74 -11.04
C ASP A 140 -4.33 -13.60 -11.13
N ALA A 141 -3.62 -14.62 -10.65
CA ALA A 141 -2.16 -14.55 -10.52
C ALA A 141 -1.48 -14.42 -11.88
N TYR A 142 -2.05 -15.04 -12.92
CA TYR A 142 -1.49 -15.04 -14.26
C TYR A 142 -1.64 -13.66 -14.91
N ALA A 143 -2.82 -13.05 -14.80
CA ALA A 143 -3.11 -11.70 -15.24
C ALA A 143 -2.23 -10.68 -14.51
N LEU A 144 -2.06 -10.80 -13.19
CA LEU A 144 -1.20 -9.93 -12.40
C LEU A 144 0.27 -10.06 -12.80
N ALA A 145 0.76 -11.27 -13.07
CA ALA A 145 2.12 -11.49 -13.56
C ALA A 145 2.33 -10.90 -14.95
N GLN A 146 1.36 -11.05 -15.87
CA GLN A 146 1.42 -10.39 -17.18
C GLN A 146 1.43 -8.87 -17.06
N PHE A 147 0.60 -8.33 -16.19
CA PHE A 147 0.52 -6.90 -15.90
C PHE A 147 1.86 -6.37 -15.37
N ARG A 148 2.44 -7.04 -14.36
CA ARG A 148 3.79 -6.77 -13.83
C ARG A 148 4.86 -6.79 -14.91
N ASP A 149 4.93 -7.87 -15.68
CA ASP A 149 5.99 -8.11 -16.66
C ASP A 149 5.92 -7.06 -17.78
N CYS A 150 4.72 -6.76 -18.28
CA CYS A 150 4.49 -5.70 -19.26
C CYS A 150 4.90 -4.34 -18.69
N ALA A 151 4.47 -4.00 -17.47
CA ALA A 151 4.78 -2.73 -16.86
C ALA A 151 6.30 -2.52 -16.65
N TRP A 152 7.00 -3.57 -16.22
CA TRP A 152 8.44 -3.53 -15.99
C TRP A 152 9.22 -3.41 -17.30
N LEU A 153 8.92 -4.23 -18.32
CA LEU A 153 9.58 -4.17 -19.63
C LEU A 153 9.41 -2.81 -20.32
N ASN A 154 8.33 -2.09 -20.03
CA ASN A 154 8.07 -0.75 -20.57
C ASN A 154 8.69 0.40 -19.73
N SER A 155 9.37 0.07 -18.63
CA SER A 155 9.92 1.03 -17.66
C SER A 155 11.43 0.84 -17.43
N PRO A 156 12.27 0.87 -18.47
CA PRO A 156 13.70 0.62 -18.28
C PRO A 156 14.39 1.72 -17.49
N PRO A 157 15.34 1.34 -16.60
CA PRO A 157 15.99 2.28 -15.68
C PRO A 157 16.72 3.38 -16.43
N ALA A 158 16.63 4.60 -15.90
CA ALA A 158 17.25 5.79 -16.50
C ALA A 158 18.79 5.71 -16.53
N SER A 159 19.39 4.88 -15.66
CA SER A 159 20.83 4.62 -15.59
C SER A 159 21.36 3.72 -16.73
N ALA A 160 20.49 3.11 -17.53
CA ALA A 160 20.93 2.42 -18.75
C ALA A 160 21.46 3.45 -19.74
N SER A 161 22.76 3.38 -20.03
CA SER A 161 23.46 4.36 -20.87
C SER A 161 22.77 4.50 -22.24
N HIS A 162 22.65 5.74 -22.73
CA HIS A 162 22.06 6.03 -24.04
C HIS A 162 22.76 5.31 -25.21
N ALA A 163 24.00 4.83 -25.02
CA ALA A 163 24.84 4.26 -26.06
C ALA A 163 24.53 2.79 -26.40
N GLN A 164 23.87 2.02 -25.52
CA GLN A 164 23.59 0.57 -25.74
C GLN A 164 22.10 0.21 -25.78
N GLY A 165 21.23 1.23 -25.75
CA GLY A 165 19.79 1.03 -25.64
C GLY A 165 19.37 0.72 -24.20
N ARG A 166 18.18 1.18 -23.83
CA ARG A 166 17.56 0.92 -22.53
C ARG A 166 16.93 -0.48 -22.54
N LEU A 167 17.76 -1.52 -22.59
CA LEU A 167 17.31 -2.90 -22.76
C LEU A 167 17.04 -3.58 -21.41
N GLN A 168 15.88 -4.24 -21.34
CA GLN A 168 15.46 -5.12 -20.27
C GLN A 168 14.88 -6.39 -20.87
N GLY A 169 14.95 -7.48 -20.14
CA GLY A 169 14.40 -8.75 -20.58
C GLY A 169 14.11 -9.67 -19.41
N LEU A 170 13.34 -10.71 -19.69
CA LEU A 170 13.10 -11.81 -18.78
C LEU A 170 13.86 -13.01 -19.36
N ASP A 171 14.84 -13.52 -18.60
CA ASP A 171 15.38 -14.84 -18.84
C ASP A 171 14.43 -15.89 -18.26
N TYR A 172 14.66 -17.18 -18.54
CA TYR A 172 13.86 -18.31 -18.08
C TYR A 172 13.64 -18.35 -16.56
N ARG A 173 14.52 -17.72 -15.77
CA ARG A 173 14.46 -17.74 -14.30
C ARG A 173 14.28 -16.38 -13.65
N THR A 174 14.63 -15.28 -14.33
CA THR A 174 14.78 -13.99 -13.66
C THR A 174 14.77 -12.83 -14.64
N ALA A 175 14.49 -11.64 -14.13
CA ALA A 175 14.59 -10.39 -14.86
C ALA A 175 16.05 -9.91 -14.96
N ILE A 176 16.41 -9.36 -16.12
CA ILE A 176 17.74 -8.81 -16.42
C ILE A 176 17.64 -7.44 -17.06
N HIS A 177 18.61 -6.57 -16.79
CA HIS A 177 18.72 -5.27 -17.43
C HIS A 177 20.16 -4.99 -17.86
N VAL A 178 20.31 -4.16 -18.90
CA VAL A 178 21.62 -3.75 -19.41
C VAL A 178 22.14 -2.56 -18.62
N THR A 179 23.40 -2.64 -18.22
CA THR A 179 24.20 -1.57 -17.62
C THR A 179 25.35 -1.19 -18.58
N ALA A 180 26.08 -0.12 -18.26
CA ALA A 180 27.27 0.25 -19.04
C ALA A 180 28.36 -0.84 -19.08
N THR A 181 28.32 -1.80 -18.15
CA THR A 181 29.32 -2.86 -18.02
C THR A 181 28.82 -4.25 -18.44
N GLY A 182 27.58 -4.37 -18.94
CA GLY A 182 27.01 -5.64 -19.42
C GLY A 182 25.59 -5.89 -18.90
N TYR A 183 25.25 -7.16 -18.65
CA TYR A 183 23.95 -7.55 -18.09
C TYR A 183 24.02 -7.64 -16.57
N LYS A 184 22.94 -7.23 -15.90
CA LYS A 184 22.78 -7.34 -14.45
C LYS A 184 21.41 -7.94 -14.12
N TYR A 185 21.38 -8.80 -13.12
CA TYR A 185 20.12 -9.28 -12.54
C TYR A 185 19.31 -8.13 -11.95
N GLU A 186 18.00 -8.24 -12.06
CA GLU A 186 17.06 -7.35 -11.37
C GLU A 186 17.18 -7.56 -9.84
N GLU A 187 17.23 -6.46 -9.09
CA GLU A 187 17.50 -6.46 -7.65
C GLU A 187 16.21 -6.41 -6.80
N GLY A 188 15.20 -7.19 -7.19
CA GLY A 188 13.96 -7.40 -6.43
C GLY A 188 12.94 -6.26 -6.53
N ASN A 189 13.01 -5.40 -7.54
CA ASN A 189 12.00 -4.37 -7.81
C ASN A 189 10.89 -4.86 -8.75
N LEU A 190 11.12 -5.90 -9.56
CA LEU A 190 10.12 -6.44 -10.49
C LEU A 190 8.84 -6.82 -9.74
N GLY A 191 8.98 -7.52 -8.62
CA GLY A 191 7.86 -8.08 -7.87
C GLY A 191 7.10 -7.07 -7.01
N LYS A 192 7.58 -5.83 -6.85
CA LYS A 192 6.97 -4.86 -5.94
C LYS A 192 5.62 -4.41 -6.47
N VAL A 193 4.54 -5.04 -5.99
CA VAL A 193 3.18 -4.85 -6.52
C VAL A 193 2.82 -3.38 -6.53
N SER A 194 3.12 -2.62 -5.48
CA SER A 194 2.82 -1.18 -5.40
C SER A 194 3.50 -0.28 -6.46
N ARG A 195 4.36 -0.83 -7.32
CA ARG A 195 5.18 -0.10 -8.30
C ARG A 195 4.91 -0.46 -9.75
N PHE A 196 3.94 -1.32 -10.05
CA PHE A 196 3.69 -1.76 -11.43
C PHE A 196 3.37 -0.55 -12.34
N LEU A 197 2.38 0.27 -12.01
CA LEU A 197 2.07 1.46 -12.81
C LEU A 197 2.92 2.68 -12.45
N THR A 198 3.49 3.32 -13.47
CA THR A 198 4.28 4.56 -13.36
C THR A 198 3.74 5.71 -14.22
N GLY A 199 2.56 5.58 -14.82
CA GLY A 199 1.96 6.58 -15.72
C GLY A 199 2.40 6.45 -17.18
N LYS A 200 2.77 5.23 -17.60
CA LYS A 200 3.11 4.85 -18.99
C LYS A 200 2.18 3.73 -19.47
N ASP A 201 0.89 3.92 -19.22
CA ASP A 201 -0.11 2.85 -19.21
C ASP A 201 -0.54 2.42 -20.64
N SER A 202 -0.04 3.13 -21.67
CA SER A 202 -0.34 2.90 -23.09
C SER A 202 0.16 1.56 -23.63
N TRP A 203 1.05 0.87 -22.92
CA TRP A 203 1.75 -0.32 -23.43
C TRP A 203 1.26 -1.66 -22.86
N ILE A 204 0.22 -1.64 -22.02
CA ILE A 204 -0.39 -2.85 -21.49
C ILE A 204 -1.26 -3.48 -22.59
N PRO A 205 -1.05 -4.76 -22.96
CA PRO A 205 -1.85 -5.41 -24.00
C PRO A 205 -3.33 -5.51 -23.61
N GLU A 206 -4.22 -5.39 -24.58
CA GLU A 206 -5.68 -5.39 -24.34
C GLU A 206 -6.15 -6.67 -23.62
N ARG A 207 -5.62 -7.83 -24.02
CA ARG A 207 -5.89 -9.12 -23.35
C ARG A 207 -5.59 -9.14 -21.84
N VAL A 208 -4.69 -8.27 -21.37
CA VAL A 208 -4.39 -8.13 -19.94
C VAL A 208 -5.42 -7.20 -19.30
N ARG A 209 -5.80 -6.10 -19.97
CA ARG A 209 -6.83 -5.17 -19.50
C ARG A 209 -8.20 -5.85 -19.36
N GLU A 210 -8.57 -6.69 -20.32
CA GLU A 210 -9.82 -7.45 -20.33
C GLU A 210 -10.01 -8.35 -19.10
N THR A 211 -8.94 -8.67 -18.36
CA THR A 211 -9.01 -9.46 -17.12
C THR A 211 -9.56 -8.67 -15.92
N GLY A 212 -9.67 -7.34 -16.00
CA GLY A 212 -10.05 -6.49 -14.86
C GLY A 212 -8.94 -6.33 -13.81
N VAL A 213 -7.72 -6.82 -14.08
CA VAL A 213 -6.58 -6.73 -13.15
C VAL A 213 -6.22 -5.28 -12.81
N GLU A 214 -6.36 -4.37 -13.78
CA GLU A 214 -6.06 -2.94 -13.61
C GLU A 214 -7.03 -2.26 -12.64
N GLU A 215 -8.33 -2.56 -12.73
CA GLU A 215 -9.33 -2.03 -11.79
C GLU A 215 -9.06 -2.48 -10.36
N THR A 216 -8.76 -3.77 -10.17
CA THR A 216 -8.42 -4.33 -8.86
C THR A 216 -7.13 -3.72 -8.32
N TYR A 217 -6.16 -3.49 -9.19
CA TYR A 217 -4.88 -2.86 -8.87
C TYR A 217 -5.04 -1.40 -8.44
N ASP A 218 -5.87 -0.63 -9.15
CA ASP A 218 -6.16 0.76 -8.84
C ASP A 218 -6.93 0.89 -7.53
N ARG A 219 -7.87 -0.01 -7.26
CA ARG A 219 -8.54 -0.12 -5.96
C ARG A 219 -7.54 -0.42 -4.84
N PHE A 220 -6.63 -1.38 -5.06
CA PHE A 220 -5.56 -1.69 -4.10
C PHE A 220 -4.69 -0.47 -3.79
N LEU A 221 -4.18 0.22 -4.81
CA LEU A 221 -3.35 1.40 -4.61
C LEU A 221 -4.11 2.53 -3.92
N THR A 222 -5.34 2.79 -4.34
CA THR A 222 -6.20 3.83 -3.77
C THR A 222 -6.53 3.55 -2.31
N SER A 223 -6.83 2.31 -1.97
CA SER A 223 -7.08 1.88 -0.59
C SER A 223 -5.81 2.03 0.26
N CYS A 224 -4.67 1.49 -0.20
CA CYS A 224 -3.38 1.67 0.49
C CYS A 224 -3.03 3.14 0.74
N LEU A 225 -3.26 4.01 -0.23
CA LEU A 225 -2.92 5.43 -0.13
C LEU A 225 -3.87 6.18 0.81
N SER A 226 -5.18 6.02 0.61
CA SER A 226 -6.15 6.78 1.40
C SER A 226 -6.22 6.28 2.84
N THR A 227 -6.33 4.96 3.06
CA THR A 227 -6.34 4.35 4.40
C THR A 227 -5.01 4.51 5.11
N GLY A 228 -3.90 4.45 4.37
CA GLY A 228 -2.57 4.70 4.92
C GLY A 228 -2.37 6.14 5.38
N ALA A 229 -2.89 7.12 4.63
CA ALA A 229 -2.82 8.52 5.06
C ALA A 229 -3.75 8.80 6.25
N GLU A 230 -4.96 8.25 6.24
CA GLU A 230 -5.89 8.37 7.36
C GLU A 230 -5.31 7.78 8.65
N SER A 231 -4.79 6.54 8.58
CA SER A 231 -4.17 5.86 9.73
C SER A 231 -2.96 6.62 10.24
N LEU A 232 -2.21 7.25 9.34
CA LEU A 232 -1.09 8.09 9.72
C LEU A 232 -1.54 9.35 10.47
N LEU A 233 -2.56 10.04 9.98
CA LEU A 233 -3.09 11.23 10.63
C LEU A 233 -3.73 10.90 11.99
N MET A 234 -4.39 9.75 12.10
CA MET A 234 -4.97 9.25 13.35
C MET A 234 -3.93 8.76 14.36
N ALA A 235 -2.72 8.44 13.91
CA ALA A 235 -1.62 8.08 14.81
C ALA A 235 -1.08 9.28 15.61
N PHE A 236 -1.52 10.50 15.28
CA PHE A 236 -1.15 11.71 16.00
C PHE A 236 -2.13 11.95 17.15
N ASP A 237 -1.64 11.82 18.39
CA ASP A 237 -2.44 12.02 19.59
C ASP A 237 -3.05 13.44 19.61
N GLY A 238 -4.34 13.52 19.94
CA GLY A 238 -5.07 14.78 20.02
C GLY A 238 -5.61 15.30 18.68
N PHE A 239 -5.38 14.61 17.57
CA PHE A 239 -6.00 14.94 16.28
C PHE A 239 -7.32 14.20 16.07
N THR A 240 -8.34 14.96 15.72
CA THR A 240 -9.55 14.45 15.07
C THR A 240 -9.35 14.49 13.57
N VAL A 241 -9.56 13.36 12.90
CA VAL A 241 -9.43 13.24 11.44
C VAL A 241 -10.82 12.99 10.84
N THR A 242 -11.20 13.81 9.85
CA THR A 242 -12.45 13.67 9.12
C THR A 242 -12.16 13.60 7.63
N ARG A 243 -12.59 12.54 6.96
CA ARG A 243 -12.49 12.42 5.51
C ARG A 243 -13.56 13.30 4.84
N LEU A 244 -13.12 14.19 3.95
CA LEU A 244 -13.98 15.14 3.22
C LEU A 244 -14.30 14.67 1.80
N SER A 245 -13.48 13.80 1.23
CA SER A 245 -13.72 13.19 -0.09
C SER A 245 -14.48 11.87 0.03
N ALA A 246 -15.06 11.39 -1.07
CA ALA A 246 -15.66 10.05 -1.11
C ALA A 246 -14.67 8.94 -0.67
N ALA A 247 -15.21 7.91 -0.02
CA ALA A 247 -14.45 6.72 0.33
C ALA A 247 -13.94 6.02 -0.94
N GLY A 248 -12.74 5.41 -0.86
CA GLY A 248 -12.17 4.66 -1.98
C GLY A 248 -11.81 5.47 -3.23
N GLN A 249 -11.75 6.81 -3.15
CA GLN A 249 -11.31 7.66 -4.26
C GLN A 249 -10.01 8.40 -3.95
N LEU A 250 -9.16 8.52 -4.97
CA LEU A 250 -8.07 9.48 -5.03
C LEU A 250 -8.38 10.59 -6.02
N PRO A 251 -7.87 11.81 -5.78
CA PRO A 251 -7.15 12.22 -4.57
C PRO A 251 -8.07 12.29 -3.34
N ALA A 252 -7.57 11.83 -2.19
CA ALA A 252 -8.31 11.83 -0.94
C ALA A 252 -8.06 13.14 -0.19
N THR A 253 -9.09 13.69 0.45
CA THR A 253 -8.97 14.92 1.23
C THR A 253 -9.47 14.66 2.66
N PHE A 254 -8.69 15.11 3.63
CA PHE A 254 -8.97 14.98 5.06
C PHE A 254 -8.90 16.35 5.71
N LYS A 255 -9.74 16.58 6.71
CA LYS A 255 -9.54 17.58 7.74
C LYS A 255 -8.85 16.89 8.91
N ALA A 256 -7.70 17.41 9.35
CA ALA A 256 -7.04 16.98 10.57
C ALA A 256 -6.99 18.18 11.51
N SER A 257 -7.53 18.04 12.72
CA SER A 257 -7.58 19.15 13.68
C SER A 257 -7.30 18.71 15.11
N SER A 258 -6.49 19.49 15.81
CA SER A 258 -6.34 19.51 17.26
C SER A 258 -6.93 20.82 17.81
N PRO A 259 -6.93 21.05 19.13
CA PRO A 259 -7.33 22.34 19.71
C PRO A 259 -6.48 23.54 19.25
N GLU A 260 -5.23 23.30 18.83
CA GLU A 260 -4.25 24.36 18.54
C GLU A 260 -4.01 24.57 17.04
N VAL A 261 -4.28 23.54 16.22
CA VAL A 261 -4.03 23.59 14.78
C VAL A 261 -5.09 22.83 14.01
N SER A 262 -5.33 23.28 12.80
CA SER A 262 -6.19 22.61 11.84
C SER A 262 -5.59 22.63 10.44
N ALA A 263 -5.75 21.53 9.72
CA ALA A 263 -5.18 21.39 8.39
C ALA A 263 -6.12 20.64 7.44
N ILE A 264 -6.15 21.11 6.19
CA ILE A 264 -6.61 20.30 5.06
C ILE A 264 -5.43 19.50 4.53
N VAL A 265 -5.55 18.18 4.59
CA VAL A 265 -4.57 17.24 4.07
C VAL A 265 -5.12 16.60 2.80
N ARG A 266 -4.48 16.83 1.67
CA ARG A 266 -4.80 16.13 0.42
C ARG A 266 -3.72 15.15 0.03
N VAL A 267 -4.16 13.94 -0.25
CA VAL A 267 -3.34 12.82 -0.67
C VAL A 267 -3.53 12.61 -2.16
N ASP A 268 -2.44 12.70 -2.90
CA ASP A 268 -2.44 12.51 -4.35
C ASP A 268 -1.25 11.60 -4.72
N SER A 269 -1.42 10.73 -5.71
CA SER A 269 -0.35 9.81 -6.14
C SER A 269 0.84 10.57 -6.72
N GLN A 270 0.60 11.78 -7.24
CA GLN A 270 1.60 12.70 -7.76
C GLN A 270 1.40 14.06 -7.10
N PHE A 271 2.49 14.81 -6.83
CA PHE A 271 2.39 16.22 -6.44
C PHE A 271 1.95 17.08 -7.63
N LYS A 272 0.76 16.84 -8.18
CA LYS A 272 0.17 17.63 -9.27
C LYS A 272 -0.26 18.99 -8.75
N ASN A 273 0.71 19.84 -8.44
CA ASN A 273 0.46 21.17 -7.92
C ASN A 273 0.21 22.16 -9.06
N ASN A 274 -1.05 22.27 -9.49
CA ASN A 274 -1.48 23.26 -10.49
C ASN A 274 -2.37 24.34 -9.87
N ALA A 275 -2.57 25.45 -10.60
CA ALA A 275 -3.34 26.60 -10.11
C ALA A 275 -4.82 26.28 -9.81
N GLY A 276 -5.42 25.33 -10.53
CA GLY A 276 -6.78 24.85 -10.24
C GLY A 276 -6.85 24.10 -8.91
N LEU A 277 -5.90 23.18 -8.68
CA LEU A 277 -5.82 22.44 -7.43
C LEU A 277 -5.65 23.36 -6.22
N ARG A 278 -4.74 24.35 -6.32
CA ARG A 278 -4.53 25.31 -5.23
C ARG A 278 -5.80 26.08 -4.88
N ARG A 279 -6.54 26.56 -5.89
CA ARG A 279 -7.81 27.26 -5.66
C ARG A 279 -8.81 26.38 -4.92
N ASN A 280 -8.93 25.11 -5.30
CA ASN A 280 -9.83 24.16 -4.63
C ASN A 280 -9.40 23.86 -3.19
N LEU A 281 -8.09 23.73 -2.94
CA LEU A 281 -7.54 23.50 -1.60
C LEU A 281 -7.71 24.71 -0.67
N VAL A 282 -7.47 25.93 -1.19
CA VAL A 282 -7.72 27.16 -0.44
C VAL A 282 -9.20 27.30 -0.13
N ALA A 283 -10.09 27.04 -1.09
CA ALA A 283 -11.53 27.06 -0.84
C ALA A 283 -11.95 26.09 0.27
N ALA A 284 -11.48 24.84 0.21
CA ALA A 284 -11.75 23.84 1.24
C ALA A 284 -11.16 24.22 2.61
N ALA A 285 -9.95 24.78 2.65
CA ALA A 285 -9.33 25.22 3.90
C ALA A 285 -10.09 26.38 4.53
N VAL A 286 -10.57 27.34 3.74
CA VAL A 286 -11.41 28.45 4.22
C VAL A 286 -12.77 27.93 4.70
N GLU A 287 -13.42 27.05 3.94
CA GLU A 287 -14.71 26.45 4.30
C GLU A 287 -14.66 25.71 5.64
N HIS A 288 -13.55 25.02 5.92
CA HIS A 288 -13.37 24.23 7.12
C HIS A 288 -12.55 24.91 8.22
N SER A 289 -12.25 26.19 8.06
CA SER A 289 -11.45 27.02 8.97
C SER A 289 -10.11 26.36 9.33
N CYS A 290 -9.34 25.96 8.32
CA CYS A 290 -8.06 25.29 8.48
C CYS A 290 -6.89 26.27 8.37
N ASP A 291 -5.94 26.18 9.30
CA ASP A 291 -4.72 27.01 9.36
C ASP A 291 -3.72 26.64 8.26
N TYR A 292 -3.62 25.35 7.94
CA TYR A 292 -2.67 24.81 6.97
C TYR A 292 -3.31 24.03 5.84
N ILE A 293 -2.63 24.02 4.71
CA ILE A 293 -2.90 23.15 3.57
C ILE A 293 -1.68 22.24 3.40
N ILE A 294 -1.90 20.92 3.41
CA ILE A 294 -0.86 19.92 3.32
C ILE A 294 -1.13 19.04 2.10
N LEU A 295 -0.14 18.96 1.21
CA LEU A 295 -0.13 17.98 0.12
C LEU A 295 0.76 16.82 0.51
N LEU A 296 0.25 15.59 0.42
CA LEU A 296 0.97 14.36 0.72
C LEU A 296 0.98 13.43 -0.49
N ASN A 297 2.14 12.84 -0.81
CA ASN A 297 2.28 11.93 -1.93
C ASN A 297 2.27 10.44 -1.51
N ARG A 298 2.40 9.55 -2.50
CA ARG A 298 2.42 8.09 -2.29
C ARG A 298 3.54 7.55 -1.40
N SER A 299 4.61 8.30 -1.23
CA SER A 299 5.76 7.96 -0.38
C SER A 299 5.74 8.73 0.93
N TYR A 300 4.61 9.34 1.29
CA TYR A 300 4.45 10.21 2.45
C TYR A 300 5.38 11.43 2.47
N ALA A 301 5.97 11.81 1.33
CA ALA A 301 6.56 13.12 1.23
C ALA A 301 5.43 14.14 1.26
N TRP A 302 5.67 15.28 1.90
CA TRP A 302 4.66 16.28 2.14
C TRP A 302 5.19 17.69 1.96
N ARG A 303 4.28 18.61 1.65
CA ARG A 303 4.51 20.06 1.57
C ARG A 303 3.37 20.77 2.26
N ALA A 304 3.69 21.79 3.03
CA ALA A 304 2.71 22.57 3.77
C ALA A 304 2.73 24.05 3.38
N TRP A 305 1.56 24.66 3.39
CA TRP A 305 1.35 26.09 3.23
C TRP A 305 0.47 26.58 4.37
N GLU A 306 0.73 27.78 4.85
CA GLU A 306 -0.29 28.53 5.60
C GLU A 306 -1.43 28.91 4.65
N THR A 307 -2.67 28.70 5.10
CA THR A 307 -3.87 28.95 4.29
C THR A 307 -3.94 30.40 3.84
N GLU A 308 -3.65 31.34 4.73
CA GLU A 308 -3.72 32.78 4.44
C GLU A 308 -2.64 33.22 3.46
N GLU A 309 -1.40 32.73 3.59
CA GLU A 309 -0.34 33.02 2.62
C GLU A 309 -0.69 32.51 1.22
N LEU A 310 -1.21 31.29 1.13
CA LEU A 310 -1.59 30.70 -0.16
C LEU A 310 -2.79 31.44 -0.77
N ARG A 311 -3.72 31.93 0.07
CA ARG A 311 -4.85 32.79 -0.34
C ARG A 311 -4.37 34.12 -0.93
N GLN A 312 -3.33 34.72 -0.36
CA GLN A 312 -2.68 35.93 -0.87
C GLN A 312 -1.84 35.68 -2.15
N GLY A 313 -1.83 34.44 -2.67
CA GLY A 313 -1.10 34.08 -3.88
C GLY A 313 0.38 33.81 -3.65
N ARG A 314 0.87 33.81 -2.40
CA ARG A 314 2.24 33.39 -2.08
C ARG A 314 2.39 31.91 -2.42
N ARG A 315 3.51 31.57 -3.05
CA ARG A 315 3.75 30.21 -3.58
C ARG A 315 4.76 29.41 -2.77
N GLN A 316 5.42 30.06 -1.81
CA GLN A 316 6.43 29.45 -0.96
C GLN A 316 5.71 28.57 0.07
N TYR A 317 6.22 27.35 0.25
CA TYR A 317 5.76 26.45 1.31
C TYR A 317 6.45 26.84 2.61
N VAL A 318 5.74 26.69 3.72
CA VAL A 318 6.28 26.98 5.06
C VAL A 318 7.19 25.86 5.54
N ASP A 319 6.92 24.63 5.11
CA ASP A 319 7.74 23.47 5.41
C ASP A 319 7.53 22.33 4.39
N GLU A 320 8.49 21.43 4.30
CA GLU A 320 8.39 20.20 3.54
C GLU A 320 9.17 19.05 4.19
N GLY A 321 8.68 17.83 4.02
CA GLY A 321 9.31 16.66 4.60
C GLY A 321 9.19 15.43 3.73
N ARG A 322 9.97 14.41 4.08
CA ARG A 322 9.91 13.10 3.42
C ARG A 322 9.37 12.00 4.31
N LYS A 323 9.18 12.30 5.59
CA LYS A 323 8.73 11.33 6.59
C LYS A 323 7.52 11.84 7.33
N PRO A 324 6.53 10.97 7.61
CA PRO A 324 5.34 11.36 8.33
C PRO A 324 5.55 12.00 9.70
N HIS A 325 6.47 11.47 10.51
CA HIS A 325 6.70 11.99 11.87
C HIS A 325 7.26 13.42 11.89
N GLN A 326 7.85 13.90 10.78
CA GLN A 326 8.30 15.28 10.67
C GLN A 326 7.11 16.25 10.55
N LEU A 327 5.96 15.78 10.05
CA LEU A 327 4.75 16.58 9.93
C LEU A 327 4.24 17.07 11.30
N LEU A 328 4.51 16.31 12.36
CA LEU A 328 4.18 16.68 13.74
C LEU A 328 4.86 17.98 14.16
N SER A 329 6.14 18.14 13.83
CA SER A 329 6.88 19.34 14.26
C SER A 329 6.29 20.63 13.67
N LEU A 330 5.63 20.55 12.51
CA LEU A 330 4.86 21.65 11.94
C LEU A 330 3.50 21.80 12.64
N LEU A 331 2.76 20.69 12.78
CA LEU A 331 1.42 20.70 13.38
C LEU A 331 1.41 20.97 14.89
N SER A 332 2.55 20.90 15.57
CA SER A 332 2.69 21.30 16.97
C SER A 332 3.10 22.77 17.15
N GLN A 333 3.26 23.53 16.05
CA GLN A 333 3.53 24.96 16.12
C GLN A 333 2.23 25.74 15.93
N PRO A 334 1.88 26.66 16.85
CA PRO A 334 0.75 27.54 16.62
C PRO A 334 0.95 28.30 15.31
N SER A 335 -0.13 28.43 14.53
CA SER A 335 -0.18 29.28 13.35
C SER A 335 0.44 30.64 13.67
N ARG A 336 1.38 31.10 12.84
CA ARG A 336 1.93 32.45 12.99
C ARG A 336 0.80 33.41 12.67
N SER A 337 0.10 33.88 13.70
CA SER A 337 -0.84 34.98 13.56
C SER A 337 -0.09 36.14 12.92
N VAL A 338 -0.55 36.52 11.72
CA VAL A 338 -0.14 37.77 11.10
C VAL A 338 -0.79 38.88 11.94
N ASP A 339 0.00 39.53 12.78
CA ASP A 339 -0.34 40.83 13.38
C ASP A 339 -0.53 41.89 12.28
#